data_AF-A0A377XGU3-F1
#
_entry.id   AF-A0A377XGU3-F1
#
_cell.length_a   1.000
_cell.length_b   1.000
_cell.length_c   1.000
_cell.angle_alpha   90.00
_cell.angle_beta   90.00
_cell.angle_gamma   90.00
#
_symmetry.space_group_name_H-M   'P 1'
#
loop_
_entity.id
_entity.type
_entity.pdbx_description
1 polymer ?
#
loop_
_entity_poly.entity_id
_entity_poly.type
_entity_poly.pdbx_seq_one_letter_code
_entity_poly.pdbx_strand_id
1 'polypeptide(L)'
;MRPASKLVAALAGFNADLLLEKNGKCVKPDSLNQIALLQVRRNDKLRLLARGPDADAALAAFQALAADNFGESPAAQPAAAPATPERVEGAALRYPLALIQPLRPAAADAAREQQRLRQAIDQTLADLIALTELAENKFHADIAAIFAGHHTLLDDDDLFDAANDRLLTEQCSAEWAWHQVLMELSQQYRQLDDPYLQARYIDIEDILQRTLRHLQGVQERVPTPGEPTIIIADNIYPSTVLQLDASFVKGLCLRDGSEQAHGAIIARAAGIAWLSQQGEGAEQRAARRDYRARYAPPAPYP
;
A
#
# COMPACT_ATOMS: atom_id res chain seq x y z
N MET A 1 9.46 1.74 -4.95
CA MET A 1 9.62 2.41 -3.64
C MET A 1 11.05 2.54 -3.18
N ARG A 2 11.91 1.53 -3.38
CA ARG A 2 13.29 1.52 -2.87
C ARG A 2 14.10 2.82 -3.12
N PRO A 3 14.08 3.45 -4.32
CA PRO A 3 14.83 4.70 -4.55
C PRO A 3 14.30 5.89 -3.76
N ALA A 4 12.97 6.02 -3.69
CA ALA A 4 12.31 7.12 -3.01
C ALA A 4 12.50 7.01 -1.48
N SER A 5 12.39 5.81 -0.91
CA SER A 5 12.68 5.57 0.51
C SER A 5 14.14 5.83 0.85
N LYS A 6 15.09 5.43 -0.02
CA LYS A 6 16.53 5.77 0.16
C LYS A 6 16.78 7.27 0.07
N LEU A 7 16.09 7.96 -0.82
CA LEU A 7 16.17 9.41 -0.95
C LEU A 7 15.69 10.13 0.32
N VAL A 8 14.52 9.76 0.84
CA VAL A 8 13.99 10.29 2.11
C VAL A 8 15.00 10.03 3.23
N ALA A 9 15.44 8.78 3.41
CA ALA A 9 16.35 8.41 4.49
C ALA A 9 17.71 9.14 4.42
N ALA A 10 18.24 9.39 3.22
CA ALA A 10 19.52 10.09 3.07
C ALA A 10 19.42 11.60 3.26
N LEU A 11 18.23 12.18 3.03
CA LEU A 11 17.99 13.62 3.17
C LEU A 11 17.33 13.99 4.52
N ALA A 12 16.86 12.99 5.26
CA ALA A 12 16.32 13.16 6.60
C ALA A 12 17.38 13.68 7.58
N GLY A 13 16.96 14.58 8.47
CA GLY A 13 17.78 15.04 9.59
C GLY A 13 18.77 16.17 9.29
N PHE A 14 18.86 16.64 8.04
CA PHE A 14 19.60 17.87 7.74
C PHE A 14 18.82 19.10 8.21
N ASN A 15 19.51 20.04 8.86
CA ASN A 15 18.95 21.35 9.16
C ASN A 15 19.04 22.25 7.91
N ALA A 16 18.20 21.97 6.93
CA ALA A 16 18.07 22.74 5.70
C ALA A 16 16.65 22.64 5.12
N ASP A 17 16.17 23.74 4.54
CA ASP A 17 14.98 23.74 3.69
C ASP A 17 15.34 23.08 2.35
N LEU A 18 14.74 21.92 2.08
CA LEU A 18 14.98 21.15 0.87
C LEU A 18 13.75 21.14 -0.05
N LEU A 19 13.96 21.29 -1.34
CA LEU A 19 12.93 21.16 -2.37
C LEU A 19 13.44 20.30 -3.52
N LEU A 20 12.73 19.20 -3.80
CA LEU A 20 12.97 18.35 -4.95
C LEU A 20 12.03 18.77 -6.09
N GLU A 21 12.62 19.08 -7.24
CA GLU A 21 11.89 19.51 -8.42
C GLU A 21 11.98 18.51 -9.56
N LYS A 22 10.85 18.26 -10.21
CA LYS A 22 10.76 17.63 -11.52
C LYS A 22 9.83 18.45 -12.43
N ASN A 23 10.35 18.91 -13.57
CA ASN A 23 9.58 19.65 -14.58
C ASN A 23 8.74 20.82 -14.01
N GLY A 24 9.32 21.60 -13.08
CA GLY A 24 8.64 22.72 -12.44
C GLY A 24 7.68 22.37 -11.29
N LYS A 25 7.42 21.09 -11.02
CA LYS A 25 6.72 20.65 -9.79
C LYS A 25 7.73 20.46 -8.67
N CYS A 26 7.51 21.09 -7.53
CA CYS A 26 8.37 21.01 -6.35
C CYS A 26 7.66 20.27 -5.21
N VAL A 27 8.39 19.41 -4.52
CA VAL A 27 7.95 18.72 -3.30
C VAL A 27 9.03 18.78 -2.24
N LYS A 28 8.65 18.56 -0.98
CA LYS A 28 9.64 18.32 0.06
C LYS A 28 10.18 16.88 -0.08
N PRO A 29 11.50 16.66 0.03
CA PRO A 29 12.09 15.33 -0.14
C PRO A 29 12.08 14.46 1.12
N ASP A 30 11.51 14.94 2.22
CA ASP A 30 11.29 14.21 3.47
C ASP A 30 9.99 13.39 3.46
N SER A 31 9.01 13.76 2.61
CA SER A 31 7.78 12.99 2.44
C SER A 31 7.88 11.98 1.28
N LEU A 32 7.79 10.69 1.61
CA LEU A 32 7.73 9.62 0.62
C LEU A 32 6.48 9.75 -0.26
N ASN A 33 5.35 10.17 0.32
CA ASN A 33 4.11 10.37 -0.40
C ASN A 33 4.27 11.46 -1.46
N GLN A 34 4.87 12.60 -1.14
CA GLN A 34 5.09 13.66 -2.11
C GLN A 34 6.07 13.26 -3.23
N ILE A 35 7.16 12.54 -2.89
CA ILE A 35 8.11 12.05 -3.90
C ILE A 35 7.43 11.06 -4.87
N ALA A 36 6.60 10.16 -4.36
CA ALA A 36 5.86 9.21 -5.20
C ALA A 36 4.95 9.93 -6.21
N LEU A 37 4.29 11.01 -5.79
CA LEU A 37 3.39 11.82 -6.62
C LEU A 37 4.10 12.63 -7.71
N LEU A 38 5.42 12.84 -7.62
CA LEU A 38 6.20 13.40 -8.74
C LEU A 38 6.32 12.44 -9.95
N GLN A 39 5.96 11.16 -9.78
CA GLN A 39 6.03 10.14 -10.81
C GLN A 39 7.42 10.06 -11.47
N VAL A 40 8.50 10.16 -10.70
CA VAL A 40 9.87 10.13 -11.24
C VAL A 40 10.13 8.81 -11.97
N ARG A 41 10.60 8.91 -13.22
CA ARG A 41 10.93 7.78 -14.10
C ARG A 41 12.41 7.78 -14.44
N ARG A 42 12.88 6.63 -14.92
CA ARG A 42 14.23 6.53 -15.49
C ARG A 42 14.40 7.56 -16.60
N ASN A 43 15.54 8.27 -16.58
CA ASN A 43 15.89 9.39 -17.46
C ASN A 43 15.18 10.72 -17.19
N ASP A 44 14.34 10.82 -16.15
CA ASP A 44 13.87 12.14 -15.69
C ASP A 44 15.02 12.94 -15.10
N LYS A 45 14.97 14.26 -15.28
CA LYS A 45 15.89 15.19 -14.62
C LYS A 45 15.27 15.66 -13.32
N LEU A 46 15.97 15.45 -12.21
CA LEU A 46 15.64 15.98 -10.91
C LEU A 46 16.57 17.12 -10.54
N ARG A 47 16.04 18.12 -9.86
CA ARG A 47 16.83 19.21 -9.27
C ARG A 47 16.53 19.27 -7.77
N LEU A 48 17.56 19.12 -6.94
CA LEU A 48 17.46 19.40 -5.51
C LEU A 48 17.90 20.85 -5.26
N LEU A 49 17.04 21.62 -4.59
CA LEU A 49 17.32 22.95 -4.09
C LEU A 49 17.46 22.84 -2.57
N ALA A 50 18.51 23.42 -2.01
CA ALA A 50 18.78 23.40 -0.58
C ALA A 50 19.08 24.81 -0.07
N ARG A 51 18.56 25.16 1.11
CA ARG A 51 18.84 26.42 1.80
C ARG A 51 18.96 26.16 3.30
N GLY A 52 20.03 26.63 3.91
CA GLY A 52 20.22 26.53 5.37
C GLY A 52 21.63 26.11 5.75
N PRO A 53 21.89 25.94 7.06
CA PRO A 53 23.19 25.55 7.60
C PRO A 53 23.77 24.29 6.95
N ASP A 54 22.94 23.27 6.70
CA ASP A 54 23.38 21.98 6.18
C ASP A 54 23.19 21.82 4.66
N ALA A 55 22.95 22.91 3.92
CA ALA A 55 22.59 22.85 2.51
C ALA A 55 23.65 22.12 1.65
N ASP A 56 24.93 22.43 1.85
CA ASP A 56 26.02 21.80 1.08
C ASP A 56 26.15 20.29 1.42
N ALA A 57 25.93 19.92 2.68
CA ALA A 57 25.96 18.53 3.12
C ALA A 57 24.80 17.72 2.52
N ALA A 58 23.59 18.30 2.50
CA ALA A 58 22.42 17.68 1.87
C ALA A 58 22.60 17.50 0.36
N LEU A 59 23.17 18.51 -0.33
CA LEU A 59 23.47 18.41 -1.76
C LEU A 59 24.54 17.33 -2.04
N ALA A 60 25.55 17.21 -1.19
CA ALA A 60 26.56 16.16 -1.31
C ALA A 60 25.96 14.75 -1.11
N ALA A 61 25.07 14.57 -0.12
CA ALA A 61 24.36 13.31 0.10
C ALA A 61 23.49 12.93 -1.11
N PHE A 62 22.78 13.90 -1.70
CA PHE A 62 22.00 13.69 -2.91
C PHE A 62 22.86 13.30 -4.11
N GLN A 63 24.02 13.93 -4.28
CA GLN A 63 24.98 13.57 -5.35
C GLN A 63 25.53 12.16 -5.16
N ALA A 64 25.84 11.76 -3.92
CA ALA A 64 26.29 10.41 -3.61
C ALA A 64 25.23 9.36 -3.95
N LEU A 65 23.96 9.62 -3.61
CA LEU A 65 22.84 8.76 -4.03
C LEU A 65 22.72 8.67 -5.54
N ALA A 66 22.82 9.79 -6.25
CA ALA A 66 22.75 9.79 -7.71
C ALA A 66 23.89 8.96 -8.35
N ALA A 67 25.10 9.03 -7.77
CA ALA A 67 26.24 8.23 -8.21
C ALA A 67 26.05 6.72 -7.96
N ASP A 68 25.31 6.34 -6.92
CA ASP A 68 24.91 4.96 -6.60
C ASP A 68 23.58 4.54 -7.26
N ASN A 69 23.10 5.25 -8.28
CA ASN A 69 21.81 5.00 -8.95
C ASN A 69 20.61 4.93 -7.98
N PHE A 70 20.61 5.77 -6.94
CA PHE A 70 19.65 5.74 -5.84
C PHE A 70 19.50 4.34 -5.21
N GLY A 71 20.58 3.56 -5.28
CA GLY A 71 20.67 2.22 -4.75
C GLY A 71 19.86 1.17 -5.52
N GLU A 72 19.54 1.41 -6.80
CA GLU A 72 19.05 0.38 -7.73
C GLU A 72 20.23 -0.33 -8.40
N SER A 73 20.19 -1.67 -8.42
CA SER A 73 21.06 -2.47 -9.28
C SER A 73 20.36 -2.74 -10.61
N PRO A 74 21.01 -2.51 -11.77
CA PRO A 74 20.39 -2.63 -13.09
C PRO A 74 20.05 -4.08 -13.54
N ALA A 75 20.05 -5.06 -12.64
CA ALA A 75 20.00 -6.48 -12.99
C ALA A 75 19.23 -7.38 -11.98
N ALA A 76 18.24 -6.86 -11.25
CA ALA A 76 17.29 -7.75 -10.57
C ALA A 76 16.20 -8.15 -11.57
N GLN A 77 16.48 -9.18 -12.36
CA GLN A 77 15.42 -9.88 -13.10
C GLN A 77 14.44 -10.42 -12.06
N PRO A 78 13.13 -10.12 -12.15
CA PRO A 78 12.17 -10.67 -11.20
C PRO A 78 12.36 -12.17 -11.16
N ALA A 79 12.54 -12.75 -9.97
CA ALA A 79 12.60 -14.21 -9.84
C ALA A 79 11.39 -14.79 -10.57
N ALA A 80 11.61 -15.80 -11.42
CA ALA A 80 10.55 -16.41 -12.20
C ALA A 80 9.41 -16.79 -11.26
N ALA A 81 8.26 -16.13 -11.42
CA ALA A 81 7.11 -16.41 -10.58
C ALA A 81 6.75 -17.89 -10.73
N PRO A 82 6.42 -18.60 -9.63
CA PRO A 82 5.95 -19.97 -9.74
C PRO A 82 4.74 -20.01 -10.68
N ALA A 83 4.68 -21.03 -11.54
CA ALA A 83 3.61 -21.17 -12.50
C ALA A 83 2.27 -21.26 -11.76
N THR A 84 1.41 -20.26 -11.93
CA THR A 84 0.03 -20.33 -11.43
C THR A 84 -0.72 -21.40 -12.22
N PRO A 85 -1.40 -22.35 -11.55
CA PRO A 85 -2.16 -23.38 -12.24
C PRO A 85 -3.24 -22.76 -13.14
N GLU A 86 -3.35 -23.24 -14.38
CA GLU A 86 -4.38 -22.76 -15.35
C GLU A 86 -5.82 -22.99 -14.86
N ARG A 87 -6.01 -23.91 -13.91
CA ARG A 87 -7.31 -24.25 -13.31
C ARG A 87 -7.14 -24.61 -11.84
N VAL A 88 -8.02 -24.06 -11.01
CA VAL A 88 -8.16 -24.40 -9.59
C VAL A 88 -9.62 -24.74 -9.28
N GLU A 89 -9.83 -25.64 -8.32
CA GLU A 89 -11.16 -26.07 -7.86
C GLU A 89 -11.19 -26.10 -6.32
N GLY A 90 -12.35 -25.79 -5.75
CA GLY A 90 -12.54 -25.74 -4.30
C GLY A 90 -13.93 -25.23 -3.93
N ALA A 91 -14.28 -25.30 -2.65
CA ALA A 91 -15.48 -24.70 -2.10
C ALA A 91 -15.46 -23.18 -2.29
N ALA A 92 -16.62 -22.56 -2.55
CA ALA A 92 -16.71 -21.11 -2.66
C ALA A 92 -16.95 -20.48 -1.28
N LEU A 93 -16.07 -19.58 -0.86
CA LEU A 93 -16.21 -18.80 0.37
C LEU A 93 -16.35 -17.32 0.05
N ARG A 94 -17.49 -16.72 0.40
CA ARG A 94 -17.67 -15.26 0.28
C ARG A 94 -16.92 -14.56 1.42
N TYR A 95 -16.04 -13.65 1.09
CA TYR A 95 -15.31 -12.79 2.03
C TYR A 95 -15.73 -11.33 1.82
N PRO A 96 -16.66 -10.79 2.64
CA PRO A 96 -17.03 -9.39 2.55
C PRO A 96 -15.92 -8.52 3.13
N LEU A 97 -15.43 -7.56 2.35
CA LEU A 97 -14.51 -6.56 2.85
C LEU A 97 -15.28 -5.60 3.78
N ALA A 98 -15.12 -5.79 5.09
CA ALA A 98 -15.76 -4.94 6.09
C ALA A 98 -15.04 -3.58 6.18
N LEU A 99 -15.49 -2.64 5.34
CA LEU A 99 -14.98 -1.27 5.32
C LEU A 99 -15.55 -0.46 6.48
N ILE A 100 -14.67 0.17 7.24
CA ILE A 100 -15.04 1.20 8.20
C ILE A 100 -15.21 2.50 7.43
N GLN A 101 -16.44 3.01 7.39
CA GLN A 101 -16.76 4.34 6.91
C GLN A 101 -17.20 5.19 8.09
N PRO A 102 -16.30 6.05 8.62
CA PRO A 102 -16.67 6.90 9.74
C PRO A 102 -17.74 7.89 9.30
N LEU A 103 -18.77 8.05 10.15
CA LEU A 103 -19.63 9.23 10.07
C LEU A 103 -18.82 10.45 10.52
N ARG A 104 -19.34 11.66 10.28
CA ARG A 104 -18.74 12.90 10.80
C ARG A 104 -19.39 13.29 12.13
N PRO A 105 -18.97 12.76 13.30
CA PRO A 105 -19.42 13.28 14.58
C PRO A 105 -18.70 14.59 14.89
N ALA A 106 -19.30 15.39 15.78
CA ALA A 106 -18.58 16.44 16.49
C ALA A 106 -17.66 15.79 17.53
N ALA A 107 -16.36 16.05 17.44
CA ALA A 107 -15.44 15.73 18.53
C ALA A 107 -15.52 16.80 19.61
N ALA A 108 -15.67 16.39 20.87
CA ALA A 108 -15.74 17.31 22.01
C ALA A 108 -14.35 17.75 22.51
N ASP A 109 -13.30 16.98 22.21
CA ASP A 109 -11.94 17.19 22.72
C ASP A 109 -10.89 16.82 21.66
N ALA A 110 -10.31 17.85 21.04
CA ALA A 110 -9.31 17.66 19.98
C ALA A 110 -8.02 17.01 20.50
N ALA A 111 -7.56 17.33 21.72
CA ALA A 111 -6.33 16.77 22.25
C ALA A 111 -6.46 15.26 22.48
N ARG A 112 -7.62 14.81 22.96
CA ARG A 112 -7.92 13.39 23.09
C ARG A 112 -7.94 12.68 21.73
N GLU A 113 -8.56 13.29 20.71
CA GLU A 113 -8.61 12.69 19.37
C GLU A 113 -7.22 12.61 18.71
N GLN A 114 -6.38 13.63 18.88
CA GLN A 114 -4.99 13.61 18.43
C GLN A 114 -4.19 12.46 19.06
N GLN A 115 -4.33 12.26 20.38
CA GLN A 115 -3.67 11.16 21.08
C GLN A 115 -4.18 9.79 20.59
N ARG A 116 -5.50 9.63 20.43
CA ARG A 116 -6.09 8.40 19.87
C ARG A 116 -5.55 8.10 18.48
N LEU A 117 -5.45 9.11 17.62
CA LEU A 117 -4.92 8.97 16.28
C LEU A 117 -3.45 8.54 16.29
N ARG A 118 -2.61 9.22 17.09
CA ARG A 118 -1.19 8.87 17.21
C ARG A 118 -1.01 7.42 17.65
N GLN A 119 -1.74 7.01 18.70
CA GLN A 119 -1.68 5.64 19.20
C GLN A 119 -2.09 4.61 18.12
N ALA A 120 -3.15 4.89 17.35
CA ALA A 120 -3.58 3.99 16.30
C ALA A 120 -2.58 3.91 15.14
N ILE A 121 -1.92 5.02 14.79
CA ILE A 121 -0.82 5.03 13.80
C ILE A 121 0.35 4.19 14.30
N ASP A 122 0.78 4.36 15.56
CA ASP A 122 1.87 3.58 16.15
C ASP A 122 1.57 2.07 16.14
N GLN A 123 0.31 1.70 16.41
CA GLN A 123 -0.15 0.32 16.32
C GLN A 123 -0.14 -0.21 14.88
N THR A 124 -0.57 0.61 13.91
CA THR A 124 -0.48 0.24 12.48
C THR A 124 0.97 0.09 12.03
N LEU A 125 1.90 0.94 12.48
CA LEU A 125 3.32 0.81 12.18
C LEU A 125 3.89 -0.50 12.74
N ALA A 126 3.53 -0.86 13.98
CA ALA A 126 3.91 -2.14 14.57
C ALA A 126 3.35 -3.35 13.79
N ASP A 127 2.10 -3.27 13.33
CA ASP A 127 1.51 -4.30 12.46
C ASP A 127 2.29 -4.46 11.15
N LEU A 128 2.73 -3.36 10.53
CA LEU A 128 3.49 -3.39 9.28
C LEU A 128 4.88 -4.00 9.47
N ILE A 129 5.52 -3.79 10.62
CA ILE A 129 6.75 -4.49 11.01
C ILE A 129 6.48 -6.00 11.10
N ALA A 130 5.44 -6.41 11.82
CA ALA A 130 5.08 -7.83 11.95
C ALA A 130 4.73 -8.48 10.60
N LEU A 131 4.07 -7.76 9.69
CA LEU A 131 3.80 -8.22 8.32
C LEU A 131 5.08 -8.33 7.49
N THR A 132 6.05 -7.45 7.71
CA THR A 132 7.36 -7.51 7.06
C THR A 132 8.10 -8.77 7.50
N GLU A 133 8.18 -9.03 8.81
CA GLU A 133 8.77 -10.26 9.36
C GLU A 133 8.04 -11.52 8.89
N LEU A 134 6.70 -11.51 8.83
CA LEU A 134 5.91 -12.63 8.30
C LEU A 134 6.25 -12.89 6.83
N ALA A 135 6.40 -11.84 6.03
CA ALA A 135 6.75 -11.94 4.62
C ALA A 135 8.17 -12.48 4.42
N GLU A 136 9.15 -12.07 5.24
CA GLU A 136 10.51 -12.62 5.22
C GLU A 136 10.54 -14.11 5.55
N ASN A 137 9.72 -14.53 6.52
CA ASN A 137 9.65 -15.92 6.96
C ASN A 137 8.91 -16.82 5.95
N LYS A 138 7.83 -16.34 5.34
CA LYS A 138 7.01 -17.12 4.39
C LYS A 138 7.55 -17.08 2.95
N PHE A 139 8.16 -15.98 2.55
CA PHE A 139 8.46 -15.68 1.15
C PHE A 139 9.89 -15.14 1.01
N HIS A 140 10.11 -14.29 0.00
CA HIS A 140 11.40 -13.69 -0.32
C HIS A 140 11.42 -12.19 0.03
N ALA A 141 12.63 -11.63 0.10
CA ALA A 141 12.88 -10.22 0.45
C ALA A 141 12.09 -9.20 -0.37
N ASP A 142 11.70 -9.53 -1.62
CA ASP A 142 10.87 -8.63 -2.43
C ASP A 142 9.43 -8.48 -1.91
N ILE A 143 8.84 -9.51 -1.28
CA ILE A 143 7.52 -9.38 -0.66
C ILE A 143 7.62 -8.63 0.66
N ALA A 144 8.65 -8.89 1.46
CA ALA A 144 8.92 -8.12 2.67
C ALA A 144 9.07 -6.62 2.39
N ALA A 145 9.74 -6.27 1.28
CA ALA A 145 9.92 -4.89 0.86
C ALA A 145 8.60 -4.15 0.54
N ILE A 146 7.49 -4.86 0.30
CA ILE A 146 6.16 -4.26 0.13
C ILE A 146 5.72 -3.61 1.44
N PHE A 147 5.74 -4.38 2.53
CA PHE A 147 5.28 -3.93 3.86
C PHE A 147 6.26 -2.97 4.52
N ALA A 148 7.56 -3.14 4.29
CA ALA A 148 8.55 -2.13 4.66
C ALA A 148 8.26 -0.79 3.94
N GLY A 149 7.85 -0.85 2.67
CA GLY A 149 7.43 0.34 1.92
C GLY A 149 6.13 0.96 2.45
N HIS A 150 5.15 0.13 2.85
CA HIS A 150 3.94 0.61 3.53
C HIS A 150 4.25 1.29 4.86
N HIS A 151 5.21 0.76 5.62
CA HIS A 151 5.68 1.40 6.86
C HIS A 151 6.23 2.80 6.56
N THR A 152 7.16 2.93 5.61
CA THR A 152 7.70 4.26 5.25
C THR A 152 6.64 5.20 4.68
N LEU A 153 5.58 4.69 4.03
CA LEU A 153 4.46 5.51 3.56
C LEU A 153 3.62 6.08 4.71
N LEU A 154 3.46 5.31 5.79
CA LEU A 154 2.70 5.71 6.97
C LEU A 154 3.52 6.56 7.94
N ASP A 155 4.83 6.28 8.04
CA ASP A 155 5.80 7.00 8.87
C ASP A 155 6.21 8.33 8.21
N ASP A 156 5.19 9.11 7.85
CA ASP A 156 5.29 10.41 7.18
C ASP A 156 4.50 11.43 8.02
N ASP A 157 5.22 12.33 8.70
CA ASP A 157 4.64 13.31 9.61
C ASP A 157 3.63 14.23 8.92
N ASP A 158 3.76 14.47 7.60
CA ASP A 158 2.80 15.28 6.84
C ASP A 158 1.39 14.68 6.90
N LEU A 159 1.25 13.35 7.00
CA LEU A 159 -0.07 12.70 7.12
C LEU A 159 -0.71 12.98 8.47
N PHE A 160 0.08 12.89 9.55
CA PHE A 160 -0.40 13.16 10.89
C PHE A 160 -0.73 14.64 11.08
N ASP A 161 0.12 15.53 10.57
CA ASP A 161 -0.09 16.98 10.64
C ASP A 161 -1.33 17.39 9.85
N ALA A 162 -1.52 16.87 8.63
CA ALA A 162 -2.74 17.11 7.86
C ALA A 162 -4.02 16.62 8.59
N ALA A 163 -3.93 15.48 9.29
CA ALA A 163 -5.05 14.99 10.08
C ALA A 163 -5.31 15.86 11.32
N ASN A 164 -4.26 16.35 11.99
CA ASN A 164 -4.38 17.27 13.12
C ASN A 164 -5.02 18.60 12.72
N ASP A 165 -4.61 19.16 11.59
CA ASP A 165 -5.19 20.38 11.05
C ASP A 165 -6.69 20.21 10.83
N ARG A 166 -7.12 19.07 10.27
CA ARG A 166 -8.55 18.73 10.13
C ARG A 166 -9.26 18.55 11.45
N LEU A 167 -8.66 17.85 12.42
CA LEU A 167 -9.22 17.69 13.76
C LEU A 167 -9.52 19.05 14.40
N LEU A 168 -8.58 20.00 14.30
CA LEU A 168 -8.69 21.33 14.89
C LEU A 168 -9.67 22.23 14.13
N THR A 169 -9.60 22.24 12.81
CA THR A 169 -10.41 23.13 11.96
C THR A 169 -11.84 22.65 11.77
N GLU A 170 -12.05 21.33 11.64
CA GLU A 170 -13.37 20.74 11.40
C GLU A 170 -14.06 20.23 12.68
N GLN A 171 -13.35 20.18 13.81
CA GLN A 171 -13.84 19.65 15.09
C GLN A 171 -14.46 18.26 14.96
N CYS A 172 -13.77 17.38 14.24
CA CYS A 172 -14.22 16.03 13.89
C CYS A 172 -13.45 14.96 14.68
N SER A 173 -13.87 13.69 14.59
CA SER A 173 -13.15 12.58 15.23
C SER A 173 -11.88 12.19 14.49
N ALA A 174 -11.00 11.47 15.19
CA ALA A 174 -9.78 10.87 14.63
C ALA A 174 -10.08 9.98 13.41
N GLU A 175 -11.13 9.17 13.47
CA GLU A 175 -11.53 8.31 12.35
C GLU A 175 -11.89 9.13 11.13
N TRP A 176 -12.69 10.19 11.30
CA TRP A 176 -13.10 11.05 10.19
C TRP A 176 -11.91 11.79 9.58
N ALA A 177 -11.12 12.46 10.40
CA ALA A 177 -9.94 13.21 9.95
C ALA A 177 -8.97 12.30 9.18
N TRP A 178 -8.62 11.16 9.76
CA TRP A 178 -7.71 10.20 9.13
C TRP A 178 -8.28 9.64 7.82
N HIS A 179 -9.57 9.29 7.80
CA HIS A 179 -10.23 8.83 6.58
C HIS A 179 -10.19 9.87 5.47
N GLN A 180 -10.43 11.16 5.76
CA GLN A 180 -10.36 12.19 4.74
C GLN A 180 -8.94 12.32 4.15
N VAL A 181 -7.92 12.41 5.00
CA VAL A 181 -6.51 12.55 4.54
C VAL A 181 -6.10 11.38 3.64
N LEU A 182 -6.35 10.15 4.08
CA LEU A 182 -5.90 8.96 3.35
C LEU A 182 -6.75 8.70 2.11
N MET A 183 -8.03 9.06 2.11
CA MET A 183 -8.85 8.99 0.90
C MET A 183 -8.44 10.03 -0.14
N GLU A 184 -8.04 11.23 0.27
CA GLU A 184 -7.48 12.23 -0.63
C GLU A 184 -6.17 11.75 -1.23
N LEU A 185 -5.29 11.17 -0.41
CA LEU A 185 -4.06 10.55 -0.90
C LEU A 185 -4.34 9.38 -1.86
N SER A 186 -5.26 8.47 -1.51
CA SER A 186 -5.71 7.38 -2.39
C SER A 186 -6.19 7.92 -3.74
N GLN A 187 -6.98 9.00 -3.73
CA GLN A 187 -7.47 9.65 -4.94
C GLN A 187 -6.34 10.28 -5.77
N GLN A 188 -5.32 10.86 -5.14
CA GLN A 188 -4.14 11.37 -5.84
C GLN A 188 -3.36 10.24 -6.53
N TYR A 189 -3.19 9.09 -5.88
CA TYR A 189 -2.60 7.90 -6.51
C TYR A 189 -3.42 7.41 -7.70
N ARG A 190 -4.75 7.35 -7.59
CA ARG A 190 -5.66 6.95 -8.68
C ARG A 190 -5.54 7.85 -9.92
N GLN A 191 -5.11 9.10 -9.75
CA GLN A 191 -4.97 10.09 -10.82
C GLN A 191 -3.59 10.08 -11.50
N LEU A 192 -2.65 9.25 -11.05
CA LEU A 192 -1.33 9.14 -11.70
C LEU A 192 -1.45 8.55 -13.10
N ASP A 193 -0.48 8.79 -13.98
CA ASP A 193 -0.55 8.36 -15.38
C ASP A 193 -0.13 6.89 -15.57
N ASP A 194 0.63 6.35 -14.63
CA ASP A 194 1.18 5.00 -14.68
C ASP A 194 0.25 4.01 -13.96
N PRO A 195 -0.33 3.00 -14.65
CA PRO A 195 -1.22 2.02 -14.04
C PRO A 195 -0.61 1.24 -12.85
N TYR A 196 0.71 1.02 -12.87
CA TYR A 196 1.41 0.39 -11.76
C TYR A 196 1.47 1.31 -10.53
N LEU A 197 1.73 2.60 -10.73
CA LEU A 197 1.69 3.58 -9.64
C LEU A 197 0.26 3.85 -9.17
N GLN A 198 -0.72 3.86 -10.08
CA GLN A 198 -2.13 3.99 -9.73
C GLN A 198 -2.55 2.91 -8.75
N ALA A 199 -2.19 1.64 -8.99
CA ALA A 199 -2.58 0.51 -8.15
C ALA A 199 -2.19 0.65 -6.67
N ARG A 200 -1.26 1.56 -6.33
CA ARG A 200 -0.91 1.90 -4.94
C ARG A 200 -2.04 2.51 -4.13
N TYR A 201 -3.11 3.01 -4.75
CA TYR A 201 -4.28 3.45 -3.98
C TYR A 201 -4.81 2.32 -3.06
N ILE A 202 -4.66 1.05 -3.48
CA ILE A 202 -5.05 -0.13 -2.71
C ILE A 202 -4.19 -0.28 -1.45
N ASP A 203 -2.90 0.05 -1.55
CA ASP A 203 -1.97 0.04 -0.40
C ASP A 203 -2.35 1.14 0.61
N ILE A 204 -2.68 2.34 0.12
CA ILE A 204 -3.13 3.45 0.96
C ILE A 204 -4.44 3.09 1.68
N GLU A 205 -5.37 2.44 0.98
CA GLU A 205 -6.63 1.99 1.57
C GLU A 205 -6.45 0.84 2.57
N ASP A 206 -5.48 -0.05 2.37
CA ASP A 206 -5.12 -1.10 3.35
C ASP A 206 -4.64 -0.45 4.67
N ILE A 207 -3.70 0.50 4.56
CA ILE A 207 -3.18 1.26 5.71
C ILE A 207 -4.32 2.02 6.41
N LEU A 208 -5.17 2.70 5.64
CA LEU A 208 -6.33 3.42 6.17
C LEU A 208 -7.24 2.50 6.99
N GLN A 209 -7.68 1.38 6.40
CA GLN A 209 -8.61 0.48 7.07
C GLN A 209 -7.98 -0.17 8.30
N ARG A 210 -6.67 -0.46 8.28
CA ARG A 210 -5.94 -0.96 9.44
C ARG A 210 -5.92 0.06 10.60
N THR A 211 -5.57 1.32 10.33
CA THR A 211 -5.59 2.36 11.37
C THR A 211 -7.00 2.62 11.91
N LEU A 212 -8.02 2.60 11.05
CA LEU A 212 -9.41 2.75 11.49
C LEU A 212 -9.87 1.61 12.41
N ARG A 213 -9.39 0.38 12.16
CA ARG A 213 -9.67 -0.76 13.04
C ARG A 213 -9.06 -0.59 14.42
N HIS A 214 -7.83 -0.10 14.51
CA HIS A 214 -7.19 0.27 15.77
C HIS A 214 -7.96 1.37 16.52
N LEU A 215 -8.39 2.42 15.81
CA LEU A 215 -9.20 3.49 16.40
C LEU A 215 -10.55 3.00 16.98
N GLN A 216 -11.15 1.99 16.36
CA GLN A 216 -12.40 1.36 16.80
C GLN A 216 -12.20 0.18 17.76
N GLY A 217 -10.95 -0.25 18.00
CA GLY A 217 -10.65 -1.43 18.82
C GLY A 217 -11.19 -2.75 18.23
N VAL A 218 -11.34 -2.82 16.90
CA VAL A 218 -11.80 -4.02 16.20
C VAL A 218 -10.64 -4.70 15.48
N GLN A 219 -10.71 -6.01 15.32
CA GLN A 219 -9.69 -6.77 14.58
C GLN A 219 -10.20 -7.21 13.22
N GLU A 220 -9.32 -7.24 12.22
CA GLU A 220 -9.62 -7.87 10.95
C GLU A 220 -9.73 -9.39 11.12
N ARG A 221 -10.71 -10.00 10.46
CA ARG A 221 -10.88 -11.46 10.44
C ARG A 221 -10.36 -12.01 9.13
N VAL A 222 -9.16 -12.58 9.13
CA VAL A 222 -8.61 -13.29 7.98
C VAL A 222 -9.40 -14.59 7.75
N PRO A 223 -9.76 -14.94 6.50
CA PRO A 223 -10.48 -16.17 6.22
C PRO A 223 -9.58 -17.41 6.44
N THR A 224 -10.06 -18.34 7.27
CA THR A 224 -9.38 -19.60 7.62
C THR A 224 -10.22 -20.82 7.23
N PRO A 225 -10.34 -21.14 5.94
CA PRO A 225 -11.09 -22.31 5.51
C PRO A 225 -10.43 -23.62 5.97
N GLY A 226 -11.24 -24.64 6.26
CA GLY A 226 -10.78 -25.98 6.64
C GLY A 226 -10.67 -26.97 5.47
N GLU A 227 -10.97 -26.54 4.26
CA GLU A 227 -10.94 -27.34 3.03
C GLU A 227 -10.47 -26.50 1.83
N PRO A 228 -10.02 -27.11 0.71
CA PRO A 228 -9.66 -26.40 -0.50
C PRO A 228 -10.76 -25.42 -0.94
N THR A 229 -10.45 -24.12 -0.98
CA THR A 229 -11.42 -23.04 -1.08
C THR A 229 -10.99 -21.97 -2.09
N ILE A 230 -11.96 -21.45 -2.84
CA ILE A 230 -11.84 -20.23 -3.64
C ILE A 230 -12.55 -19.11 -2.88
N ILE A 231 -11.81 -18.07 -2.52
CA ILE A 231 -12.37 -16.89 -1.85
C ILE A 231 -12.94 -15.95 -2.92
N ILE A 232 -14.16 -15.47 -2.67
CA ILE A 232 -14.88 -14.55 -3.54
C ILE A 232 -15.12 -13.27 -2.76
N ALA A 233 -14.62 -12.15 -3.27
CA ALA A 233 -14.72 -10.86 -2.61
C ALA A 233 -14.86 -9.73 -3.63
N ASP A 234 -15.31 -8.56 -3.18
CA ASP A 234 -15.28 -7.37 -4.03
C ASP A 234 -13.84 -6.93 -4.28
N ASN A 235 -13.06 -6.87 -3.20
CA ASN A 235 -11.63 -6.62 -3.21
C ASN A 235 -10.98 -7.28 -1.98
N ILE A 236 -9.65 -7.39 -1.96
CA ILE A 236 -8.88 -7.90 -0.84
C ILE A 236 -7.55 -7.16 -0.73
N TYR A 237 -7.15 -6.83 0.50
CA TYR A 237 -5.94 -6.06 0.75
C TYR A 237 -4.69 -6.94 0.79
N PRO A 238 -3.50 -6.41 0.40
CA PRO A 238 -2.26 -7.17 0.43
C PRO A 238 -1.94 -7.72 1.83
N SER A 239 -2.24 -6.97 2.90
CA SER A 239 -2.05 -7.45 4.27
C SER A 239 -2.90 -8.67 4.61
N THR A 240 -4.13 -8.78 4.09
CA THR A 240 -4.96 -9.97 4.21
C THR A 240 -4.39 -11.14 3.40
N VAL A 241 -3.98 -10.89 2.14
CA VAL A 241 -3.48 -11.94 1.23
C VAL A 241 -2.23 -12.62 1.81
N LEU A 242 -1.31 -11.87 2.41
CA LEU A 242 -0.09 -12.40 3.03
C LEU A 242 -0.39 -13.46 4.12
N GLN A 243 -1.49 -13.25 4.83
CA GLN A 243 -1.88 -14.08 5.98
C GLN A 243 -2.62 -15.37 5.56
N LEU A 244 -3.05 -15.48 4.30
CA LEU A 244 -3.76 -16.67 3.82
C LEU A 244 -2.87 -17.92 3.89
N ASP A 245 -3.53 -19.06 4.13
CA ASP A 245 -2.90 -20.38 4.07
C ASP A 245 -3.16 -21.01 2.70
N ALA A 246 -2.11 -21.10 1.87
CA ALA A 246 -2.17 -21.70 0.55
C ALA A 246 -2.49 -23.21 0.56
N SER A 247 -2.40 -23.87 1.72
CA SER A 247 -2.83 -25.27 1.90
C SER A 247 -4.34 -25.40 1.71
N PHE A 248 -5.11 -24.38 2.08
CA PHE A 248 -6.57 -24.36 1.95
C PHE A 248 -7.05 -23.37 0.89
N VAL A 249 -6.50 -22.16 0.82
CA VAL A 249 -6.91 -21.17 -0.17
C VAL A 249 -6.25 -21.47 -1.52
N LYS A 250 -7.05 -21.85 -2.52
CA LYS A 250 -6.59 -22.21 -3.87
C LYS A 250 -6.72 -21.07 -4.87
N GLY A 251 -7.62 -20.13 -4.62
CA GLY A 251 -7.79 -18.98 -5.48
C GLY A 251 -8.54 -17.82 -4.85
N LEU A 252 -8.34 -16.65 -5.44
CA LEU A 252 -9.04 -15.40 -5.16
C LEU A 252 -9.79 -14.98 -6.42
N CYS A 253 -11.09 -14.72 -6.29
CA CYS A 253 -11.95 -14.22 -7.35
C CYS A 253 -12.53 -12.87 -6.91
N LEU A 254 -12.07 -11.79 -7.55
CA LEU A 254 -12.32 -10.41 -7.14
C LEU A 254 -13.14 -9.64 -8.16
N ARG A 255 -14.08 -8.83 -7.67
CA ARG A 255 -14.88 -7.92 -8.52
C ARG A 255 -14.05 -6.77 -9.07
N ASP A 256 -13.39 -6.02 -8.18
CA ASP A 256 -12.80 -4.69 -8.43
C ASP A 256 -11.26 -4.66 -8.29
N GLY A 257 -10.63 -5.82 -8.09
CA GLY A 257 -9.18 -5.95 -7.90
C GLY A 257 -8.34 -5.57 -9.13
N SER A 258 -7.03 -5.43 -8.95
CA SER A 258 -6.06 -5.13 -10.01
C SER A 258 -4.98 -6.20 -10.12
N GLU A 259 -4.60 -6.58 -11.34
CA GLU A 259 -3.45 -7.46 -11.60
C GLU A 259 -2.11 -6.82 -11.24
N GLN A 260 -2.08 -5.49 -11.08
CA GLN A 260 -0.90 -4.72 -10.67
C GLN A 260 -0.85 -4.48 -9.15
N ALA A 261 -1.87 -4.89 -8.40
CA ALA A 261 -1.89 -4.75 -6.96
C ALA A 261 -0.83 -5.64 -6.31
N HIS A 262 -0.22 -5.18 -5.22
CA HIS A 262 0.69 -6.01 -4.45
C HIS A 262 0.03 -7.31 -3.96
N GLY A 263 -1.29 -7.29 -3.68
CA GLY A 263 -2.05 -8.50 -3.37
C GLY A 263 -1.95 -9.58 -4.45
N ALA A 264 -1.94 -9.21 -5.73
CA ALA A 264 -1.79 -10.15 -6.84
C ALA A 264 -0.37 -10.76 -6.87
N ILE A 265 0.65 -9.96 -6.60
CA ILE A 265 2.05 -10.41 -6.52
C ILE A 265 2.21 -11.41 -5.37
N ILE A 266 1.67 -11.09 -4.19
CA ILE A 266 1.71 -11.95 -3.00
C ILE A 266 0.96 -13.25 -3.26
N ALA A 267 -0.24 -13.20 -3.86
CA ALA A 267 -1.03 -14.38 -4.18
C ALA A 267 -0.28 -15.33 -5.11
N ARG A 268 0.34 -14.80 -6.18
CA ARG A 268 1.14 -15.60 -7.12
C ARG A 268 2.33 -16.26 -6.42
N ALA A 269 3.06 -15.53 -5.58
CA ALA A 269 4.17 -16.11 -4.82
C ALA A 269 3.71 -17.19 -3.83
N ALA A 270 2.49 -17.08 -3.29
CA ALA A 270 1.86 -18.10 -2.46
C ALA A 270 1.28 -19.28 -3.25
N GLY A 271 1.31 -19.28 -4.58
CA GLY A 271 0.68 -20.30 -5.42
C GLY A 271 -0.85 -20.24 -5.41
N ILE A 272 -1.42 -19.11 -5.00
CA ILE A 272 -2.87 -18.84 -4.97
C ILE A 272 -3.25 -18.22 -6.32
N ALA A 273 -4.22 -18.82 -7.02
CA ALA A 273 -4.71 -18.25 -8.27
C ALA A 273 -5.37 -16.88 -8.03
N TRP A 274 -5.13 -15.92 -8.90
CA TRP A 274 -5.69 -14.57 -8.80
C TRP A 274 -6.53 -14.26 -10.04
N LEU A 275 -7.79 -13.94 -9.84
CA LEU A 275 -8.69 -13.52 -10.89
C LEU A 275 -9.37 -12.22 -10.46
N SER A 276 -9.12 -11.12 -11.17
CA SER A 276 -9.69 -9.80 -10.86
C SER A 276 -10.57 -9.26 -11.98
N GLN A 277 -11.24 -8.12 -11.75
CA GLN A 277 -12.09 -7.42 -12.73
C GLN A 277 -13.27 -8.25 -13.28
N GLN A 278 -13.89 -9.08 -12.43
CA GLN A 278 -14.95 -10.00 -12.87
C GLN A 278 -16.35 -9.37 -13.01
N GLY A 279 -16.51 -8.10 -12.61
CA GLY A 279 -17.80 -7.38 -12.60
C GLY A 279 -18.88 -8.03 -11.72
N GLU A 280 -20.10 -7.52 -11.75
CA GLU A 280 -21.23 -7.97 -10.88
C GLU A 280 -21.61 -9.46 -11.05
N GLY A 281 -21.15 -10.13 -12.10
CA GLY A 281 -21.52 -11.51 -12.38
C GLY A 281 -20.79 -12.57 -11.53
N ALA A 282 -19.72 -12.22 -10.81
CA ALA A 282 -18.96 -13.20 -10.01
C ALA A 282 -19.79 -13.83 -8.88
N GLU A 283 -20.56 -13.01 -8.14
CA GLU A 283 -21.39 -13.47 -7.03
C GLU A 283 -22.60 -14.30 -7.50
N GLN A 284 -23.26 -13.91 -8.60
CA GLN A 284 -24.40 -14.62 -9.17
C GLN A 284 -24.03 -15.99 -9.75
N ARG A 285 -22.78 -16.15 -10.20
CA ARG A 285 -22.26 -17.40 -10.78
C ARG A 285 -21.74 -18.37 -9.71
N ALA A 286 -21.23 -17.87 -8.59
CA ALA A 286 -20.82 -18.67 -7.43
C ALA A 286 -21.99 -19.26 -6.62
N ALA A 287 -23.16 -18.61 -6.65
CA ALA A 287 -24.38 -19.12 -6.03
C ALA A 287 -24.96 -20.37 -6.73
N ARG A 288 -24.52 -20.66 -7.97
CA ARG A 288 -24.82 -21.92 -8.65
C ARG A 288 -23.66 -22.88 -8.35
N ARG A 289 -23.95 -24.03 -7.72
CA ARG A 289 -22.98 -25.06 -7.24
C ARG A 289 -21.98 -25.61 -8.28
N ASP A 290 -21.96 -25.10 -9.52
CA ASP A 290 -21.11 -25.54 -10.63
C ASP A 290 -20.28 -24.37 -11.23
N TYR A 291 -19.50 -23.66 -10.41
CA TYR A 291 -18.65 -22.59 -10.95
C TYR A 291 -17.35 -23.15 -11.57
N ARG A 292 -17.16 -22.88 -12.87
CA ARG A 292 -15.93 -23.13 -13.64
C ARG A 292 -15.39 -21.80 -14.15
N ALA A 293 -14.31 -21.27 -13.56
CA ALA A 293 -13.56 -20.15 -14.14
C ALA A 293 -12.42 -20.66 -15.02
N ARG A 294 -12.19 -20.03 -16.17
CA ARG A 294 -10.98 -20.22 -16.97
C ARG A 294 -10.11 -18.98 -16.79
N TYR A 295 -8.91 -19.16 -16.26
CA TYR A 295 -7.88 -18.14 -16.23
C TYR A 295 -7.12 -18.17 -17.57
N ALA A 296 -6.93 -17.02 -18.19
CA ALA A 296 -6.05 -16.86 -19.36
C ALA A 296 -4.90 -15.94 -18.94
N PRO A 297 -3.65 -16.42 -18.90
CA PRO A 297 -2.52 -15.59 -18.51
C PRO A 297 -2.30 -14.47 -19.56
N PRO A 298 -1.84 -13.27 -19.16
CA PRO A 298 -1.45 -12.23 -20.10
C PRO A 298 -0.22 -12.67 -20.91
N ALA A 299 -0.18 -12.25 -22.17
CA ALA A 299 0.98 -12.46 -23.03
C ALA A 299 2.24 -11.81 -22.41
N PRO A 300 3.42 -12.45 -22.54
CA PRO A 300 4.67 -11.83 -22.09
C PRO A 300 4.89 -10.51 -22.85
N TYR A 301 5.06 -9.40 -22.12
CA TYR A 301 5.39 -8.12 -22.73
C TYR A 301 6.85 -8.12 -23.24
N PRO A 302 7.11 -7.45 -24.38
CA PRO A 302 8.45 -7.29 -24.96
C PRO A 302 9.35 -6.33 -24.15
#